data_AF-A0A6J0PQG6-F1
#
_entry.id   AF-A0A6J0PQG6-F1
#
_cell.length_a   1.000
_cell.length_b   1.000
_cell.length_c   1.000
_cell.angle_alpha   90.00
_cell.angle_beta   90.00
_cell.angle_gamma   90.00
#
_symmetry.space_group_name_H-M   'P 1'
#
loop_
_entity.id
_entity.type
_entity.pdbx_description
1 polymer ?
#
loop_
_entity_poly.entity_id
_entity_poly.type
_entity_poly.pdbx_seq_one_letter_code
_entity_poly.pdbx_strand_id
1 'polypeptide(L)'
;MTSYGSLMRLLYDQREKDKIEKRLEKKTQPMLTSSCVLTPTGILASGDTEKLQLALEVPVSELIGKNILLYFSAQWCGPCRAFLPKLIEEYKKIKDKDSAFEVVFISSDEDQNSFEDFFSGMPWLALPFGDVRKKSLSRLFKIRGIPSLVAIGPTGKTVTTDAKLLLLIHGADAYPFTEERIKELVENKEKTGEEQEETKEGYVCDGDVCRKA
;
A
#
# COMPACT_ATOMS: atom_id res chain seq x y z
N MET A 1 -0.54 -29.60 -20.84
CA MET A 1 -1.03 -29.82 -19.46
C MET A 1 -0.74 -28.56 -18.66
N THR A 2 -1.65 -27.59 -18.65
CA THR A 2 -1.52 -26.43 -17.77
C THR A 2 -1.74 -26.89 -16.34
N SER A 3 -0.68 -26.83 -15.54
CA SER A 3 -0.69 -27.27 -14.14
C SER A 3 -1.80 -26.55 -13.39
N TYR A 4 -2.68 -27.31 -12.73
CA TYR A 4 -3.79 -26.82 -11.89
C TYR A 4 -3.34 -25.76 -10.87
N GLY A 5 -2.05 -25.75 -10.48
CA GLY A 5 -1.46 -24.73 -9.62
C GLY A 5 -1.39 -23.32 -10.23
N SER A 6 -1.28 -23.20 -11.56
CA SER A 6 -1.26 -21.90 -12.26
C SER A 6 -2.66 -21.28 -12.33
N LEU A 7 -3.68 -22.11 -12.63
CA LEU A 7 -5.08 -21.69 -12.67
C LEU A 7 -5.59 -21.26 -11.30
N MET A 8 -5.25 -21.98 -10.22
CA MET A 8 -5.65 -21.58 -8.86
C MET A 8 -5.01 -20.25 -8.41
N ARG A 9 -3.78 -19.95 -8.85
CA ARG A 9 -3.11 -18.68 -8.53
C ARG A 9 -3.74 -17.50 -9.27
N LEU A 10 -4.09 -17.69 -10.53
CA LEU A 10 -4.78 -16.70 -11.36
C LEU A 10 -6.21 -16.44 -10.87
N LEU A 11 -6.94 -17.50 -10.47
CA LEU A 11 -8.30 -17.35 -9.94
C LEU A 11 -8.32 -16.68 -8.56
N TYR A 12 -7.30 -16.89 -7.73
CA TYR A 12 -7.15 -16.16 -6.46
C TYR A 12 -6.85 -14.68 -6.71
N ASP A 13 -5.95 -14.39 -7.65
CA ASP A 13 -5.59 -13.02 -8.05
C ASP A 13 -6.78 -12.26 -8.66
N GLN A 14 -7.57 -12.93 -9.51
CA GLN A 14 -8.77 -12.34 -10.11
C GLN A 14 -9.87 -12.07 -9.08
N ARG A 15 -10.14 -13.03 -8.18
CA ARG A 15 -11.17 -12.87 -7.14
C ARG A 15 -10.83 -11.76 -6.14
N GLU A 16 -9.56 -11.54 -5.84
CA GLU A 16 -9.14 -10.42 -5.01
C GLU A 16 -9.27 -9.09 -5.78
N LYS A 17 -8.83 -9.01 -7.04
CA LYS A 17 -9.05 -7.83 -7.92
C LYS A 17 -10.53 -7.42 -7.98
N ASP A 18 -11.43 -8.37 -8.19
CA ASP A 18 -12.88 -8.09 -8.26
C ASP A 18 -13.43 -7.56 -6.92
N LYS A 19 -12.94 -8.06 -5.78
CA LYS A 19 -13.33 -7.54 -4.45
C LYS A 19 -12.84 -6.12 -4.22
N ILE A 20 -11.73 -5.77 -4.83
CA ILE A 20 -11.06 -4.49 -4.70
C ILE A 20 -11.75 -3.42 -5.53
N GLU A 21 -12.01 -3.69 -6.80
CA GLU A 21 -12.77 -2.78 -7.67
C GLU A 21 -14.12 -2.45 -7.04
N LYS A 22 -14.81 -3.48 -6.56
CA LYS A 22 -16.08 -3.33 -5.85
C LYS A 22 -16.00 -2.51 -4.55
N ARG A 23 -14.81 -2.42 -3.93
CA ARG A 23 -14.57 -1.62 -2.71
C ARG A 23 -14.19 -0.18 -3.05
N LEU A 24 -13.51 0.04 -4.17
CA LEU A 24 -13.18 1.35 -4.72
C LEU A 24 -14.44 2.05 -5.25
N GLU A 25 -15.27 1.35 -6.03
CA GLU A 25 -16.56 1.87 -6.53
C GLU A 25 -17.51 2.30 -5.40
N LYS A 26 -17.51 1.57 -4.29
CA LYS A 26 -18.37 1.87 -3.14
C LYS A 26 -17.90 3.08 -2.31
N LYS A 27 -16.64 3.51 -2.45
CA LYS A 27 -16.12 4.75 -1.86
C LYS A 27 -16.44 5.98 -2.73
N THR A 28 -16.63 5.79 -4.04
CA THR A 28 -16.90 6.85 -5.02
C THR A 28 -18.38 7.22 -5.13
N GLN A 29 -19.11 7.27 -3.99
CA GLN A 29 -20.43 7.91 -3.95
C GLN A 29 -20.29 9.31 -3.34
N PRO A 30 -20.70 10.37 -4.06
CA PRO A 30 -20.59 11.74 -3.57
C PRO A 30 -21.61 11.97 -2.45
N MET A 31 -21.13 12.14 -1.21
CA MET A 31 -21.94 12.74 -0.15
C MET A 31 -21.94 14.25 -0.36
N LEU A 32 -23.03 14.74 -0.94
CA LEU A 32 -23.33 16.17 -1.08
C LEU A 32 -23.67 16.77 0.28
N THR A 33 -22.91 17.83 0.59
CA THR A 33 -23.25 19.06 1.32
C THR A 33 -23.85 18.96 2.73
N SER A 34 -23.09 19.44 3.71
CA SER A 34 -23.63 20.39 4.69
C SER A 34 -22.68 21.58 4.80
N SER A 35 -23.18 22.73 4.36
CA SER A 35 -22.55 24.04 4.45
C SER A 35 -22.59 24.52 5.90
N CYS A 36 -21.46 24.98 6.44
CA CYS A 36 -21.45 25.92 7.56
C CYS A 36 -20.35 26.95 7.32
N VAL A 37 -20.73 28.22 7.29
CA VAL A 37 -19.90 29.35 6.88
C VAL A 37 -19.29 30.03 8.12
N LEU A 38 -17.99 30.33 8.04
CA LEU A 38 -17.12 31.32 8.71
C LEU A 38 -17.39 31.79 10.15
N THR A 39 -16.33 31.79 10.98
CA THR A 39 -15.96 32.99 11.76
C THR A 39 -14.45 33.25 11.72
N PRO A 40 -14.00 34.53 11.76
CA PRO A 40 -12.59 34.90 11.67
C PRO A 40 -12.04 35.32 13.03
N THR A 41 -11.54 34.38 13.83
CA THR A 41 -10.56 34.61 14.93
C THR A 41 -10.33 33.31 15.67
N GLY A 42 -9.07 32.91 15.86
CA GLY A 42 -8.72 32.01 16.97
C GLY A 42 -7.66 30.97 16.69
N ILE A 43 -6.40 31.36 16.88
CA ILE A 43 -5.33 30.58 17.54
C ILE A 43 -4.91 29.26 16.85
N LEU A 44 -3.73 29.29 16.23
CA LEU A 44 -2.94 28.09 15.96
C LEU A 44 -2.54 27.46 17.31
N ALA A 45 -3.27 26.44 17.74
CA ALA A 45 -2.78 25.52 18.76
C ALA A 45 -1.78 24.57 18.10
N SER A 46 -0.51 24.94 18.18
CA SER A 46 0.62 24.01 18.12
C SER A 46 0.40 22.98 19.22
N GLY A 47 0.07 21.74 18.86
CA GLY A 47 -0.34 20.78 19.87
C GLY A 47 -0.73 19.43 19.31
N ASP A 48 0.11 18.82 18.48
CA ASP A 48 0.06 17.36 18.22
C ASP A 48 1.45 16.75 17.92
N THR A 49 2.54 17.49 18.12
CA THR A 49 3.92 16.99 17.89
C THR A 49 4.65 16.56 19.15
N GLU A 50 3.98 16.42 20.30
CA GLU A 50 4.66 16.18 21.57
C GLU A 50 4.17 14.94 22.34
N LYS A 51 3.84 13.85 21.61
CA LYS A 51 3.66 12.55 22.27
C LYS A 51 4.17 11.36 21.47
N LEU A 52 5.35 11.53 20.89
CA LEU A 52 6.08 10.45 20.24
C LEU A 52 7.52 10.37 20.76
N GLN A 53 7.71 10.49 22.07
CA GLN A 53 8.98 10.22 22.74
C GLN A 53 8.79 9.04 23.68
N LEU A 54 8.83 7.81 23.15
CA LEU A 54 9.48 6.70 23.87
C LEU A 54 9.61 5.49 22.94
N ALA A 55 10.81 4.94 22.94
CA ALA A 55 11.27 3.74 22.26
C ALA A 55 11.43 3.89 20.72
N LEU A 56 12.71 4.04 20.35
CA LEU A 56 13.43 4.09 19.07
C LEU A 56 14.39 5.27 19.24
N GLU A 57 15.70 5.06 19.21
CA GLU A 57 16.70 6.13 19.15
C GLU A 57 16.69 6.87 17.80
N VAL A 58 15.59 6.80 17.05
CA VAL A 58 15.33 7.63 15.88
C VAL A 58 14.24 8.62 16.27
N PRO A 59 14.58 9.91 16.49
CA PRO A 59 13.58 10.91 16.81
C PRO A 59 12.57 10.98 15.67
N VAL A 60 11.28 11.03 15.99
CA VAL A 60 10.20 11.16 14.99
C VAL A 60 10.42 12.37 14.07
N SER A 61 11.17 13.36 14.56
CA SER A 61 11.70 14.49 13.78
C SER A 61 12.39 14.07 12.47
N GLU A 62 13.10 12.93 12.43
CA GLU A 62 13.76 12.41 11.22
C GLU A 62 12.79 11.79 10.20
N LEU A 63 11.54 11.55 10.59
CA LEU A 63 10.49 11.05 9.72
C LEU A 63 9.64 12.18 9.13
N ILE A 64 9.80 13.42 9.63
CA ILE A 64 9.09 14.59 9.10
C ILE A 64 9.57 14.88 7.68
N GLY A 65 8.63 15.09 6.76
CA GLY A 65 8.95 15.36 5.36
C GLY A 65 9.29 14.12 4.53
N LYS A 66 9.21 12.91 5.10
CA LYS A 66 9.41 11.63 4.39
C LYS A 66 8.08 11.00 4.01
N ASN A 67 8.09 10.19 2.96
CA ASN A 67 7.00 9.26 2.68
C ASN A 67 7.18 8.03 3.58
N ILE A 68 6.19 7.72 4.40
CA ILE A 68 6.26 6.66 5.40
C ILE A 68 5.24 5.58 5.07
N LEU A 69 5.67 4.33 5.11
CA LEU A 69 4.78 3.18 5.04
C LEU A 69 4.71 2.48 6.39
N LEU A 70 3.56 2.54 7.05
CA LEU A 70 3.33 1.82 8.30
C LEU A 70 2.98 0.37 7.97
N TYR A 71 3.81 -0.57 8.44
CA TYR A 71 3.67 -2.00 8.18
C TYR A 71 3.18 -2.75 9.42
N PHE A 72 1.89 -3.08 9.44
CA PHE A 72 1.28 -3.87 10.51
C PHE A 72 1.41 -5.36 10.18
N SER A 73 2.18 -6.09 10.98
CA SER A 73 2.52 -7.50 10.70
C SER A 73 2.91 -8.26 11.97
N ALA A 74 3.13 -9.57 11.85
CA ALA A 74 3.61 -10.42 12.93
C ALA A 74 4.29 -11.68 12.40
N GLN A 75 5.19 -12.25 13.22
CA GLN A 75 5.91 -13.49 12.92
C GLN A 75 4.97 -14.68 12.82
N TRP A 76 4.00 -14.81 13.75
CA TRP A 76 3.06 -15.95 13.79
C TRP A 76 2.12 -16.00 12.58
N CYS A 77 1.97 -14.88 11.85
CA CYS A 77 1.06 -14.74 10.73
C CYS A 77 1.65 -15.32 9.42
N GLY A 78 1.08 -16.42 8.93
CA GLY A 78 1.51 -17.07 7.67
C GLY A 78 1.51 -16.14 6.45
N PRO A 79 0.39 -15.44 6.13
CA PRO A 79 0.34 -14.49 5.02
C PRO A 79 1.34 -13.34 5.14
N CYS A 80 1.69 -12.95 6.36
CA CYS A 80 2.67 -11.91 6.64
C CYS A 80 4.07 -12.31 6.22
N ARG A 81 4.50 -13.53 6.60
CA ARG A 81 5.78 -14.10 6.18
C ARG A 81 5.85 -14.29 4.66
N ALA A 82 4.75 -14.66 4.02
CA ALA A 82 4.70 -14.80 2.56
C ALA A 82 4.81 -13.45 1.83
N PHE A 83 4.29 -12.36 2.42
CA PHE A 83 4.34 -11.02 1.83
C PHE A 83 5.67 -10.31 2.04
N LEU A 84 6.38 -10.60 3.13
CA LEU A 84 7.61 -9.91 3.52
C LEU A 84 8.69 -9.85 2.41
N PRO A 85 9.05 -10.95 1.70
CA PRO A 85 10.07 -10.91 0.66
C PRO A 85 9.73 -9.92 -0.47
N LYS A 86 8.45 -9.86 -0.86
CA LYS A 86 7.96 -8.92 -1.87
C LYS A 86 8.08 -7.48 -1.39
N LEU A 87 7.71 -7.22 -0.13
CA LEU A 87 7.83 -5.89 0.45
C LEU A 87 9.31 -5.43 0.52
N ILE A 88 10.24 -6.32 0.87
CA ILE A 88 11.68 -6.02 0.88
C ILE A 88 12.18 -5.67 -0.53
N GLU A 89 11.76 -6.43 -1.54
CA GLU A 89 12.13 -6.18 -2.94
C GLU A 89 11.64 -4.80 -3.41
N GLU A 90 10.36 -4.50 -3.21
CA GLU A 90 9.79 -3.22 -3.65
C GLU A 90 10.32 -2.04 -2.80
N TYR A 91 10.57 -2.25 -1.50
CA TYR A 91 11.21 -1.24 -0.66
C TYR A 91 12.56 -0.80 -1.22
N LYS A 92 13.43 -1.75 -1.58
CA LYS A 92 14.74 -1.43 -2.17
C LYS A 92 14.60 -0.62 -3.45
N LYS A 93 13.73 -1.05 -4.37
CA LYS A 93 13.45 -0.33 -5.62
C LYS A 93 12.95 1.10 -5.40
N ILE A 94 12.09 1.31 -4.40
CA ILE A 94 11.60 2.66 -4.06
C ILE A 94 12.72 3.48 -3.43
N LYS A 95 13.47 2.92 -2.48
CA LYS A 95 14.57 3.60 -1.79
C LYS A 95 15.69 4.03 -2.74
N ASP A 96 15.96 3.24 -3.78
CA ASP A 96 16.90 3.57 -4.85
C ASP A 96 16.45 4.79 -5.68
N LYS A 97 15.13 5.01 -5.81
CA LYS A 97 14.55 6.16 -6.51
C LYS A 97 14.37 7.38 -5.58
N ASP A 98 14.03 7.14 -4.31
CA ASP A 98 13.75 8.17 -3.32
C ASP A 98 14.28 7.78 -1.94
N SER A 99 15.38 8.44 -1.53
CA SER A 99 15.99 8.26 -0.21
C SER A 99 15.11 8.75 0.94
N ALA A 100 14.12 9.60 0.67
CA ALA A 100 13.15 10.13 1.64
C ALA A 100 11.90 9.23 1.80
N PHE A 101 12.00 7.95 1.42
CA PHE A 101 11.00 6.93 1.71
C PHE A 101 11.44 6.04 2.89
N GLU A 102 10.55 5.72 3.82
CA GLU A 102 10.85 4.81 4.94
C GLU A 102 9.68 3.88 5.27
N VAL A 103 9.99 2.69 5.78
CA VAL A 103 8.98 1.75 6.29
C VAL A 103 9.12 1.67 7.81
N VAL A 104 7.99 1.71 8.52
CA VAL A 104 7.96 1.53 9.98
C VAL A 104 7.16 0.28 10.31
N PHE A 105 7.84 -0.76 10.77
CA PHE A 105 7.24 -2.00 11.22
C PHE A 105 6.52 -1.80 12.55
N ILE A 106 5.25 -2.20 12.61
CA ILE A 106 4.41 -2.20 13.79
C ILE A 106 4.02 -3.64 14.08
N SER A 107 4.71 -4.23 15.05
CA SER A 107 4.54 -5.64 15.38
C SER A 107 3.24 -5.93 16.13
N SER A 108 2.58 -7.01 15.70
CA SER A 108 1.48 -7.67 16.40
C SER A 108 1.91 -8.97 17.09
N ASP A 109 3.22 -9.18 17.26
CA ASP A 109 3.77 -10.29 18.03
C ASP A 109 3.41 -10.17 19.52
N GLU A 110 3.42 -11.31 20.20
CA GLU A 110 3.03 -11.44 21.61
C GLU A 110 4.23 -11.44 22.56
N ASP A 111 5.43 -11.68 22.04
CA ASP A 111 6.67 -11.74 22.79
C ASP A 111 7.83 -11.05 22.03
N GLN A 112 8.84 -10.64 22.80
CA GLN A 112 10.02 -9.92 22.31
C GLN A 112 10.85 -10.76 21.33
N ASN A 113 11.01 -12.07 21.58
CA ASN A 113 11.87 -12.91 20.76
C ASN A 113 11.27 -13.08 19.35
N SER A 114 9.97 -13.37 19.27
CA SER A 114 9.25 -13.43 17.99
C SER A 114 9.35 -12.12 17.21
N PHE A 115 9.30 -10.99 17.91
CA PHE A 115 9.48 -9.67 17.31
C PHE A 115 10.88 -9.51 16.71
N GLU A 116 11.93 -9.77 17.49
CA GLU A 116 13.32 -9.61 17.07
C GLU A 116 13.69 -10.57 15.93
N ASP A 117 13.29 -11.84 16.04
CA ASP A 117 13.54 -12.86 15.03
C ASP A 117 12.95 -12.45 13.68
N PHE A 118 11.71 -11.95 13.68
CA PHE A 118 11.06 -11.52 12.44
C PHE A 118 11.62 -10.20 11.91
N PHE A 119 11.91 -9.27 12.80
CA PHE A 119 12.45 -7.96 12.45
C PHE A 119 13.88 -8.06 11.90
N SER A 120 14.68 -9.05 12.31
CA SER A 120 16.06 -9.26 11.84
C SER A 120 16.20 -9.34 10.31
N GLY A 121 15.13 -9.76 9.61
CA GLY A 121 15.09 -9.83 8.15
C GLY A 121 14.69 -8.53 7.44
N MET A 122 14.43 -7.44 8.18
CA MET A 122 13.84 -6.22 7.64
C MET A 122 14.86 -5.07 7.56
N PRO A 123 15.03 -4.39 6.41
CA PRO A 123 16.02 -3.32 6.22
C PRO A 123 15.51 -1.92 6.62
N TRP A 124 14.51 -1.84 7.49
CA TRP A 124 13.78 -0.60 7.81
C TRP A 124 13.55 -0.46 9.32
N LEU A 125 12.85 0.59 9.74
CA LEU A 125 12.64 0.91 11.16
C LEU A 125 11.49 0.09 11.76
N ALA A 126 11.50 -0.09 13.08
CA ALA A 126 10.40 -0.73 13.80
C ALA A 126 10.00 0.04 15.05
N LEU A 127 8.70 0.24 15.23
CA LEU A 127 8.16 0.65 16.51
C LEU A 127 8.53 -0.42 17.55
N PRO A 128 9.13 -0.05 18.69
CA PRO A 128 9.60 -1.05 19.63
C PRO A 128 8.47 -1.86 20.20
N PHE A 129 8.83 -3.09 20.55
CA PHE A 129 7.90 -4.01 21.13
C PHE A 129 7.31 -3.44 22.44
N GLY A 130 6.02 -3.63 22.64
CA GLY A 130 5.30 -3.13 23.81
C GLY A 130 4.96 -1.63 23.79
N ASP A 131 5.31 -0.89 22.73
CA ASP A 131 5.02 0.54 22.65
C ASP A 131 3.50 0.83 22.70
N VAL A 132 3.10 1.73 23.60
CA VAL A 132 1.71 2.12 23.84
C VAL A 132 1.01 2.69 22.61
N ARG A 133 1.78 3.29 21.69
CA ARG A 133 1.30 3.94 20.46
C ARG A 133 0.75 2.92 19.46
N LYS A 134 1.22 1.67 19.49
CA LYS A 134 0.71 0.58 18.63
C LYS A 134 -0.81 0.52 18.65
N LYS A 135 -1.41 0.51 19.85
CA LYS A 135 -2.87 0.39 20.02
C LYS A 135 -3.62 1.59 19.44
N SER A 136 -3.06 2.80 19.59
CA SER A 136 -3.62 4.02 19.02
C SER A 136 -3.54 4.01 17.49
N LEU A 137 -2.40 3.61 16.92
CA LEU A 137 -2.19 3.51 15.47
C LEU A 137 -3.14 2.49 14.83
N SER A 138 -3.24 1.29 15.40
CA SER A 138 -4.16 0.25 14.89
C SER A 138 -5.62 0.71 14.91
N ARG A 139 -6.02 1.48 15.93
CA ARG A 139 -7.38 2.06 16.04
C ARG A 139 -7.60 3.19 15.03
N LEU A 140 -6.64 4.12 14.92
CA LEU A 140 -6.69 5.27 14.03
C LEU A 140 -6.89 4.83 12.58
N PHE A 141 -6.10 3.86 12.12
CA PHE A 141 -6.18 3.32 10.76
C PHE A 141 -7.18 2.17 10.61
N LYS A 142 -7.95 1.86 11.66
CA LYS A 142 -8.97 0.80 11.67
C LYS A 142 -8.43 -0.54 11.15
N ILE A 143 -7.22 -0.91 11.56
CA ILE A 143 -6.56 -2.14 11.15
C ILE A 143 -7.31 -3.34 11.74
N ARG A 144 -7.95 -4.13 10.87
CA ARG A 144 -8.75 -5.31 11.25
C ARG A 144 -8.01 -6.64 11.05
N GLY A 145 -6.89 -6.62 10.33
CA GLY A 145 -6.11 -7.80 10.01
C GLY A 145 -4.72 -7.45 9.52
N ILE A 146 -3.85 -8.46 9.50
CA ILE A 146 -2.47 -8.37 9.05
C ILE A 146 -2.22 -9.39 7.92
N PRO A 147 -1.30 -9.13 6.97
CA PRO A 147 -0.50 -7.91 6.87
C PRO A 147 -1.33 -6.74 6.29
N SER A 148 -1.12 -5.54 6.85
CA SER A 148 -1.71 -4.27 6.38
C SER A 148 -0.61 -3.21 6.19
N LEU A 149 -0.76 -2.35 5.18
CA LEU A 149 0.15 -1.24 4.90
C LEU A 149 -0.63 0.07 4.77
N VAL A 150 -0.16 1.10 5.46
CA VAL A 150 -0.74 2.46 5.37
C VAL A 150 0.34 3.43 4.90
N ALA A 151 0.07 4.13 3.80
CA ALA A 151 0.96 5.15 3.27
C ALA A 151 0.62 6.52 3.87
N ILE A 152 1.65 7.19 4.37
CA ILE A 152 1.61 8.54 4.94
C ILE A 152 2.57 9.40 4.13
N GLY A 153 2.09 10.55 3.66
CA GLY A 153 2.88 11.46 2.85
C GLY A 153 3.78 12.35 3.72
N PRO A 154 4.64 13.17 3.08
CA PRO A 154 5.60 14.05 3.77
C PRO A 154 4.95 15.08 4.69
N THR A 155 3.67 15.40 4.46
CA THR A 155 2.87 16.31 5.29
C THR A 155 2.31 15.67 6.57
N GLY A 156 2.56 14.37 6.78
CA GLY A 156 1.96 13.59 7.88
C GLY A 156 0.52 13.16 7.62
N LYS A 157 -0.07 13.51 6.46
CA LYS A 157 -1.41 13.08 6.08
C LYS A 157 -1.39 11.67 5.48
N THR A 158 -2.45 10.92 5.76
CA THR A 158 -2.66 9.60 5.15
C THR A 158 -2.93 9.75 3.67
N VAL A 159 -2.12 9.08 2.85
CA VAL A 159 -2.31 9.00 1.39
C VAL A 159 -3.28 7.86 1.07
N THR A 160 -3.03 6.66 1.61
CA THR A 160 -3.92 5.52 1.41
C THR A 160 -3.74 4.46 2.50
N THR A 161 -4.83 3.74 2.80
CA THR A 161 -4.84 2.57 3.69
C THR A 161 -4.72 1.24 2.93
N ASP A 162 -4.73 1.28 1.60
CA ASP A 162 -4.75 0.10 0.73
C ASP A 162 -3.39 -0.10 0.03
N ALA A 163 -2.31 0.48 0.57
CA ALA A 163 -0.98 0.47 -0.02
C ALA A 163 -0.43 -0.93 -0.30
N LYS A 164 -0.78 -1.91 0.56
CA LYS A 164 -0.40 -3.33 0.35
C LYS A 164 -0.85 -3.82 -1.00
N LEU A 165 -2.08 -3.50 -1.36
CA LEU A 165 -2.65 -3.96 -2.59
C LEU A 165 -2.01 -3.27 -3.80
N LEU A 166 -1.84 -1.95 -3.72
CA LEU A 166 -1.20 -1.18 -4.79
C LEU A 166 0.20 -1.73 -5.07
N LEU A 167 0.94 -2.09 -4.01
CA LEU A 167 2.25 -2.72 -4.11
C LEU A 167 2.19 -4.14 -4.71
N LEU A 168 1.13 -4.91 -4.46
CA LEU A 168 0.93 -6.22 -5.10
C LEU A 168 0.62 -6.11 -6.60
N ILE A 169 -0.18 -5.13 -7.02
CA ILE A 169 -0.63 -4.97 -8.40
C ILE A 169 0.39 -4.22 -9.27
N HIS A 170 1.01 -3.18 -8.73
CA HIS A 170 1.87 -2.25 -9.48
C HIS A 170 3.32 -2.23 -8.99
N GLY A 171 3.66 -2.95 -7.90
CA GLY A 171 5.01 -2.95 -7.35
C GLY A 171 5.46 -1.56 -6.89
N ALA A 172 6.75 -1.29 -7.03
CA ALA A 172 7.38 -0.02 -6.70
C ALA A 172 6.86 1.16 -7.54
N ASP A 173 6.26 0.92 -8.71
CA ASP A 173 5.74 2.01 -9.55
C ASP A 173 4.49 2.65 -8.97
N ALA A 174 3.82 1.96 -8.02
CA ALA A 174 2.73 2.50 -7.22
C ALA A 174 3.16 3.72 -6.38
N TYR A 175 4.45 3.83 -6.03
CA TYR A 175 4.97 4.95 -5.25
C TYR A 175 4.74 6.30 -5.98
N PRO A 176 4.29 7.37 -5.30
CA PRO A 176 4.11 7.55 -3.84
C PRO A 176 2.72 7.16 -3.30
N PHE A 177 2.01 6.26 -3.99
CA PHE A 177 0.68 5.73 -3.63
C PHE A 177 -0.44 6.77 -3.67
N THR A 178 -0.20 7.93 -4.27
CA THR A 178 -1.18 9.00 -4.50
C THR A 178 -2.21 8.58 -5.53
N GLU A 179 -3.45 9.05 -5.37
CA GLU A 179 -4.56 8.69 -6.28
C GLU A 179 -4.25 9.04 -7.74
N GLU A 180 -3.60 10.19 -7.98
CA GLU A 180 -3.19 10.64 -9.31
C GLU A 180 -2.24 9.63 -9.96
N ARG A 181 -1.23 9.20 -9.20
CA ARG A 181 -0.26 8.20 -9.66
C ARG A 181 -0.92 6.87 -9.98
N ILE A 182 -1.88 6.44 -9.17
CA ILE A 182 -2.60 5.18 -9.43
C ILE A 182 -3.48 5.29 -10.68
N LYS A 183 -4.14 6.43 -10.89
CA LYS A 183 -4.92 6.68 -12.13
C LYS A 183 -4.04 6.59 -13.38
N GLU A 184 -2.88 7.26 -13.37
CA GLU A 184 -1.91 7.18 -14.48
C GLU A 184 -1.50 5.73 -14.79
N LEU A 185 -1.26 4.91 -13.76
CA LEU A 185 -0.85 3.52 -13.95
C LEU A 185 -1.96 2.63 -14.51
N VAL A 186 -3.22 2.93 -14.19
CA VAL A 186 -4.37 2.20 -14.72
C VAL A 186 -4.61 2.60 -16.17
N GLU A 187 -4.67 3.89 -16.47
CA GLU A 187 -4.87 4.41 -17.83
C GLU A 187 -3.76 3.94 -18.80
N ASN A 188 -2.51 3.91 -18.34
CA ASN A 188 -1.42 3.41 -19.16
C ASN A 188 -1.53 1.92 -19.47
N LYS A 189 -2.08 1.11 -18.55
CA LYS A 189 -2.32 -0.32 -18.75
C LYS A 189 -3.47 -0.58 -19.71
N GLU A 190 -4.51 0.24 -19.70
CA GLU A 190 -5.63 0.15 -20.65
C GLU A 190 -5.14 0.44 -22.08
N LYS A 191 -4.35 1.51 -22.27
CA LYS A 191 -3.77 1.85 -23.58
C LYS A 191 -2.81 0.77 -24.11
N THR A 192 -2.00 0.16 -23.24
CA THR A 192 -1.13 -0.96 -23.66
C THR A 192 -1.88 -2.27 -23.85
N GLY A 193 -3.05 -2.44 -23.22
CA GLY A 193 -3.96 -3.56 -23.45
C GLY A 193 -4.62 -3.48 -24.82
N GLU A 194 -5.08 -2.29 -25.21
CA GLU A 194 -5.68 -2.03 -26.52
C GLU A 194 -4.68 -2.23 -27.68
N GLU A 195 -3.42 -1.79 -27.53
CA GLU A 195 -2.36 -2.04 -28.54
C GLU A 195 -1.94 -3.54 -28.64
N GLN A 196 -2.16 -4.34 -27.59
CA GLN A 196 -1.84 -5.78 -27.59
C GLN A 196 -3.00 -6.68 -28.03
N GLU A 197 -4.23 -6.17 -28.04
CA GLU A 197 -5.40 -6.86 -28.59
C GLU A 197 -5.47 -6.69 -30.12
N GLU A 198 -5.03 -5.54 -30.64
CA GLU A 198 -5.01 -5.27 -32.09
C GLU A 198 -3.92 -6.04 -32.87
N THR A 199 -2.91 -6.60 -32.17
CA THR A 199 -1.85 -7.43 -32.81
C THR A 199 -2.06 -8.94 -32.66
N LYS A 200 -3.19 -9.39 -32.11
CA LYS A 200 -3.49 -10.82 -31.89
C LYS A 200 -4.75 -11.37 -32.55
N GLU A 201 -5.36 -10.66 -33.48
CA GLU A 201 -6.12 -11.32 -34.55
C GLU A 201 -5.34 -11.17 -35.84
N GLY A 202 -4.35 -12.05 -36.01
CA GLY A 202 -3.65 -12.23 -37.27
C GLY A 202 -4.59 -12.84 -38.29
N TYR A 203 -5.66 -12.15 -38.65
CA TYR A 203 -6.53 -12.44 -39.77
C TYR A 203 -6.77 -11.13 -40.54
N VAL A 204 -6.32 -11.09 -41.79
CA VAL A 204 -6.68 -10.03 -42.73
C VAL A 204 -7.85 -10.55 -43.57
N CYS A 205 -8.97 -9.83 -43.55
CA CYS A 205 -10.15 -10.16 -44.34
C CYS A 205 -10.29 -9.20 -45.51
N ASP A 206 -10.53 -9.75 -46.71
CA ASP A 206 -10.91 -8.98 -47.90
C ASP A 206 -12.21 -9.58 -48.46
N GLY A 207 -13.33 -8.89 -48.22
CA GLY A 207 -14.67 -9.43 -48.42
C GLY A 207 -14.97 -10.62 -47.50
N ASP A 208 -15.64 -11.65 -48.02
CA ASP A 208 -16.04 -12.86 -47.24
C ASP A 208 -14.87 -13.83 -46.97
N VAL A 209 -13.64 -13.47 -47.35
CA VAL A 209 -12.47 -14.34 -47.21
C VAL A 209 -11.48 -13.76 -46.20
N CYS A 210 -11.40 -14.41 -45.04
CA CYS A 210 -10.40 -14.11 -44.02
C CYS A 210 -9.20 -15.07 -44.15
N ARG A 211 -7.98 -14.52 -44.16
CA ARG A 211 -6.73 -15.28 -44.13
C ARG A 211 -5.91 -14.90 -42.93
N LYS A 212 -5.19 -15.88 -42.38
CA LYS A 212 -4.26 -15.61 -41.30
C LYS A 212 -3.13 -14.68 -41.81
N ALA A 213 -2.87 -13.58 -41.11
CA ALA A 213 -1.79 -12.65 -41.41
C ALA A 213 -0.42 -13.35 -41.37
#